data_AF-A0A0R2P0V2-F1
#
_entry.id   AF-A0A0R2P0V2-F1
#
_cell.length_a   1.000
_cell.length_b   1.000
_cell.length_c   1.000
_cell.angle_alpha   90.00
_cell.angle_beta   90.00
_cell.angle_gamma   90.00
#
_symmetry.space_group_name_H-M   'P 1'
#
loop_
_entity.id
_entity.type
_entity.pdbx_description
1 polymer ?
#
loop_
_entity_poly.entity_id
_entity_poly.type
_entity_poly.pdbx_seq_one_letter_code
_entity_poly.pdbx_strand_id
1 'polypeptide(L)'
;MAKFFGTNGIRGVFSEDFTLEFVHDMTLALGTYFEKGPILIGYDGRESSPVICKIITSTLNSIGIDCNVTGIVPTPCLEFAVKTLGYSGGIMITASHNPPQYNGIKPAASDGVEISREDELIIEDIYLKKTWITNPEKWGVTGEETRAIETYLTGIVSQIDSKLIESKSFKVVLDLGNGAQIVSAPNFCEIIKCKTILVNETIDGMFPGRGSEPTPQNLSILSKTVIENKADFGIAFDGDGDRSIFCDDLGNILTGDKSALILIQHILNKNPNSLVVTCLNSSSNTELIAKKYNSKVIRTKVGSVEVSRKMVSTNALIGFEENGGFMFGKHNQVRDG
;
A
#
# COMPACT_ATOMS: atom_id res chain seq x y z
N MET A 1 -8.05 -5.52 -22.09
CA MET A 1 -7.49 -4.68 -21.02
C MET A 1 -8.62 -3.83 -20.51
N ALA A 2 -8.65 -3.60 -19.20
CA ALA A 2 -9.56 -2.68 -18.56
C ALA A 2 -9.39 -1.26 -19.18
N LYS A 3 -10.48 -0.51 -19.28
CA LYS A 3 -10.57 0.83 -19.87
C LYS A 3 -10.16 1.92 -18.86
N PHE A 4 -10.52 1.73 -17.60
CA PHE A 4 -10.33 2.67 -16.49
C PHE A 4 -9.27 2.18 -15.50
N PHE A 5 -9.23 0.88 -15.18
CA PHE A 5 -8.21 0.34 -14.28
C PHE A 5 -6.82 0.37 -14.92
N GLY A 6 -5.87 1.00 -14.23
CA GLY A 6 -4.48 1.09 -14.62
C GLY A 6 -3.63 -0.01 -13.97
N THR A 7 -2.35 0.28 -13.71
CA THR A 7 -1.44 -0.71 -13.11
C THR A 7 -1.82 -1.12 -11.68
N ASN A 8 -2.34 -0.19 -10.88
CA ASN A 8 -2.88 -0.46 -9.55
C ASN A 8 -3.97 0.58 -9.23
N GLY A 9 -5.23 0.16 -9.41
CA GLY A 9 -6.43 0.99 -9.25
C GLY A 9 -6.73 1.90 -10.43
N ILE A 10 -7.73 2.76 -10.24
CA ILE A 10 -8.13 3.83 -11.16
C ILE A 10 -7.53 5.15 -10.65
N ARG A 11 -6.98 5.97 -11.54
CA ARG A 11 -6.38 7.27 -11.20
C ARG A 11 -6.69 8.31 -12.26
N GLY A 12 -6.75 9.56 -11.85
CA GLY A 12 -6.86 10.71 -12.73
C GLY A 12 -6.66 12.03 -11.99
N VAL A 13 -6.56 13.12 -12.72
CA VAL A 13 -6.56 14.48 -12.16
C VAL A 13 -7.94 14.77 -11.59
N PHE A 14 -7.98 15.11 -10.31
CA PHE A 14 -9.24 15.39 -9.63
C PHE A 14 -9.87 16.66 -10.20
N SER A 15 -11.19 16.63 -10.43
CA SER A 15 -11.98 17.66 -11.12
C SER A 15 -11.78 17.76 -12.63
N GLU A 16 -10.94 16.91 -13.25
CA GLU A 16 -10.81 16.79 -14.71
C GLU A 16 -11.31 15.41 -15.16
N ASP A 17 -10.44 14.40 -15.17
CA ASP A 17 -10.75 13.03 -15.57
C ASP A 17 -11.23 12.15 -14.40
N PHE A 18 -10.93 12.53 -13.16
CA PHE A 18 -11.44 11.88 -11.95
C PHE A 18 -12.46 12.77 -11.23
N THR A 19 -13.68 12.86 -11.80
CA THR A 19 -14.77 13.72 -11.28
C THR A 19 -15.60 13.03 -10.20
N LEU A 20 -16.44 13.80 -9.49
CA LEU A 20 -17.34 13.26 -8.46
C LEU A 20 -18.41 12.35 -9.07
N GLU A 21 -18.89 12.64 -10.28
CA GLU A 21 -19.83 11.79 -11.02
C GLU A 21 -19.18 10.47 -11.42
N PHE A 22 -17.92 10.51 -11.86
CA PHE A 22 -17.18 9.29 -12.15
C PHE A 22 -17.00 8.43 -10.89
N VAL A 23 -16.58 9.06 -9.78
CA VAL A 23 -16.44 8.37 -8.48
C VAL A 23 -17.76 7.76 -8.04
N HIS A 24 -18.87 8.48 -8.17
CA HIS A 24 -20.20 7.99 -7.84
C HIS A 24 -20.56 6.74 -8.67
N ASP A 25 -20.53 6.83 -10.01
CA ASP A 25 -20.92 5.71 -10.89
C ASP A 25 -19.98 4.50 -10.71
N MET A 26 -18.68 4.74 -10.49
CA MET A 26 -17.73 3.68 -10.20
C MET A 26 -17.96 3.04 -8.82
N THR A 27 -18.40 3.82 -7.83
CA THR A 27 -18.76 3.29 -6.51
C THR A 27 -20.01 2.41 -6.59
N LEU A 28 -21.00 2.77 -7.41
CA LEU A 28 -22.16 1.93 -7.67
C LEU A 28 -21.76 0.57 -8.27
N ALA A 29 -20.83 0.60 -9.22
CA ALA A 29 -20.29 -0.62 -9.83
C ALA A 29 -19.53 -1.48 -8.82
N LEU A 30 -18.65 -0.87 -8.02
CA LEU A 30 -17.90 -1.55 -6.97
C LEU A 30 -18.81 -2.15 -5.89
N GLY A 31 -19.78 -1.39 -5.37
CA GLY A 31 -20.69 -1.89 -4.35
C GLY A 31 -21.61 -3.01 -4.87
N THR A 32 -21.98 -2.95 -6.15
CA THR A 32 -22.69 -4.06 -6.82
C THR A 32 -21.81 -5.29 -6.93
N TYR A 33 -20.54 -5.13 -7.33
CA TYR A 33 -19.58 -6.23 -7.43
C TYR A 33 -19.31 -6.90 -6.07
N PHE A 34 -19.15 -6.12 -5.00
CA PHE A 34 -18.93 -6.67 -3.67
C PHE A 34 -20.16 -7.39 -3.11
N GLU A 35 -21.36 -7.08 -3.62
CA GLU A 35 -22.68 -7.58 -3.22
C GLU A 35 -23.10 -7.30 -1.76
N LYS A 36 -22.15 -7.31 -0.82
CA LYS A 36 -22.37 -7.22 0.63
C LYS A 36 -21.28 -6.40 1.31
N GLY A 37 -21.68 -5.70 2.37
CA GLY A 37 -20.79 -4.99 3.28
C GLY A 37 -20.54 -5.75 4.60
N PRO A 38 -19.79 -5.14 5.54
CA PRO A 38 -19.24 -3.80 5.42
C PRO A 38 -18.03 -3.76 4.47
N ILE A 39 -17.91 -2.66 3.73
CA ILE A 39 -16.71 -2.30 2.95
C ILE A 39 -15.85 -1.31 3.74
N LEU A 40 -14.55 -1.56 3.83
CA LEU A 40 -13.63 -0.67 4.55
C LEU A 40 -13.14 0.46 3.63
N ILE A 41 -13.29 1.71 4.07
CA ILE A 41 -12.87 2.89 3.32
C ILE A 41 -11.74 3.59 4.07
N GLY A 42 -10.65 3.86 3.38
CA GLY A 42 -9.51 4.61 3.89
C GLY A 42 -8.91 5.49 2.82
N TYR A 43 -8.03 6.40 3.21
CA TYR A 43 -7.46 7.34 2.26
C TYR A 43 -6.07 7.83 2.67
N ASP A 44 -5.30 8.31 1.69
CA ASP A 44 -4.02 8.99 1.93
C ASP A 44 -4.20 10.48 2.26
N GLY A 45 -3.10 11.21 2.40
CA GLY A 45 -3.09 12.63 2.75
C GLY A 45 -3.55 13.61 1.67
N ARG A 46 -4.01 13.17 0.49
CA ARG A 46 -4.42 14.07 -0.60
C ARG A 46 -5.63 14.91 -0.22
N GLU A 47 -5.59 16.20 -0.60
CA GLU A 47 -6.64 17.17 -0.24
C GLU A 47 -8.03 16.78 -0.76
N SER A 48 -8.11 16.13 -1.92
CA SER A 48 -9.38 15.68 -2.50
C SER A 48 -9.94 14.40 -1.87
N SER A 49 -9.16 13.66 -1.08
CA SER A 49 -9.58 12.38 -0.51
C SER A 49 -10.79 12.48 0.43
N PRO A 50 -10.91 13.48 1.34
CA PRO A 50 -12.08 13.60 2.21
C PRO A 50 -13.41 13.81 1.47
N VAL A 51 -13.42 14.55 0.35
CA VAL A 51 -14.66 14.74 -0.44
C VAL A 51 -15.00 13.47 -1.23
N ILE A 52 -14.00 12.79 -1.79
CA ILE A 52 -14.18 11.50 -2.47
C ILE A 52 -14.73 10.45 -1.49
N CYS A 53 -14.22 10.40 -0.25
CA CYS A 53 -14.69 9.50 0.80
C CYS A 53 -16.18 9.70 1.11
N LYS A 54 -16.65 10.96 1.16
CA LYS A 54 -18.07 11.27 1.36
C LYS A 54 -18.94 10.80 0.19
N ILE A 55 -18.47 10.96 -1.05
CA ILE A 55 -19.19 10.43 -2.21
C ILE A 55 -19.26 8.90 -2.14
N ILE A 56 -18.14 8.23 -1.89
CA ILE A 56 -18.08 6.76 -1.83
C ILE A 56 -19.03 6.23 -0.76
N THR A 57 -18.92 6.72 0.48
CA THR A 57 -19.75 6.26 1.61
C THR A 57 -21.24 6.52 1.38
N SER A 58 -21.62 7.72 0.92
CA SER A 58 -23.01 8.05 0.59
C SER A 58 -23.56 7.17 -0.54
N THR A 59 -22.73 6.86 -1.54
CA THR A 59 -23.13 6.04 -2.69
C THR A 59 -23.27 4.56 -2.32
N LEU A 60 -22.37 4.00 -1.51
CA LEU A 60 -22.53 2.63 -1.00
C LEU A 60 -23.82 2.49 -0.18
N ASN A 61 -24.09 3.45 0.71
CA ASN A 61 -25.31 3.45 1.52
C ASN A 61 -26.58 3.55 0.65
N SER A 62 -26.55 4.31 -0.45
CA SER A 62 -27.71 4.47 -1.34
C SER A 62 -28.09 3.18 -2.08
N ILE A 63 -27.15 2.23 -2.20
CA ILE A 63 -27.40 0.89 -2.76
C ILE A 63 -27.45 -0.22 -1.70
N GLY A 64 -27.60 0.15 -0.42
CA GLY A 64 -27.80 -0.82 0.66
C GLY A 64 -26.54 -1.50 1.19
N ILE A 65 -25.36 -1.00 0.82
CA ILE A 65 -24.06 -1.54 1.25
C ILE A 65 -23.56 -0.75 2.46
N ASP A 66 -23.36 -1.45 3.58
CA ASP A 66 -22.74 -0.88 4.77
C ASP A 66 -21.25 -0.60 4.53
N CYS A 67 -20.70 0.42 5.18
CA CYS A 67 -19.29 0.75 5.10
C CYS A 67 -18.74 1.30 6.42
N ASN A 68 -17.45 1.13 6.66
CA ASN A 68 -16.76 1.78 7.78
C ASN A 68 -15.57 2.60 7.27
N VAL A 69 -15.30 3.73 7.92
CA VAL A 69 -14.21 4.65 7.53
C VAL A 69 -13.08 4.60 8.55
N THR A 70 -11.85 4.37 8.09
CA THR A 70 -10.63 4.41 8.94
C THR A 70 -10.04 5.81 9.06
N GLY A 71 -10.36 6.69 8.11
CA GLY A 71 -9.65 7.96 7.94
C GLY A 71 -8.32 7.76 7.21
N ILE A 72 -7.30 8.53 7.61
CA ILE A 72 -5.96 8.46 7.02
C ILE A 72 -5.23 7.21 7.48
N VAL A 73 -4.84 6.36 6.53
CA VAL A 73 -4.04 5.14 6.77
C VAL A 73 -3.14 4.87 5.57
N PRO A 74 -1.99 4.18 5.73
CA PRO A 74 -1.29 3.59 4.59
C PRO A 74 -2.17 2.59 3.83
N THR A 75 -1.96 2.45 2.53
CA THR A 75 -2.60 1.40 1.71
C THR A 75 -2.44 -0.01 2.30
N PRO A 76 -1.22 -0.47 2.68
CA PRO A 76 -1.06 -1.79 3.29
C PRO A 76 -1.81 -1.94 4.63
N CYS A 77 -2.00 -0.85 5.37
CA CYS A 77 -2.78 -0.87 6.61
C CYS A 77 -4.26 -1.13 6.33
N LEU A 78 -4.85 -0.49 5.32
CA LEU A 78 -6.24 -0.76 4.91
C LEU A 78 -6.39 -2.20 4.44
N GLU A 79 -5.49 -2.65 3.57
CA GLU A 79 -5.49 -4.00 3.01
C GLU A 79 -5.37 -5.08 4.11
N PHE A 80 -4.46 -4.89 5.06
CA PHE A 80 -4.30 -5.80 6.20
C PHE A 80 -5.53 -5.79 7.12
N ALA A 81 -6.12 -4.61 7.35
CA ALA A 81 -7.34 -4.47 8.16
C ALA A 81 -8.55 -5.13 7.49
N VAL A 82 -8.71 -5.04 6.16
CA VAL A 82 -9.78 -5.73 5.42
C VAL A 82 -9.75 -7.22 5.73
N LYS A 83 -8.59 -7.84 5.52
CA LYS A 83 -8.37 -9.27 5.76
C LYS A 83 -8.57 -9.67 7.22
N THR A 84 -7.96 -8.92 8.14
CA THR A 84 -7.84 -9.33 9.54
C THR A 84 -9.09 -9.02 10.37
N LEU A 85 -9.80 -7.95 10.02
CA LEU A 85 -11.04 -7.55 10.70
C LEU A 85 -12.31 -8.10 10.01
N GLY A 86 -12.15 -8.85 8.91
CA GLY A 86 -13.24 -9.57 8.27
C GLY A 86 -14.18 -8.70 7.44
N TYR A 87 -13.66 -7.66 6.78
CA TYR A 87 -14.44 -6.86 5.85
C TYR A 87 -14.65 -7.60 4.52
N SER A 88 -15.76 -7.31 3.83
CA SER A 88 -16.08 -7.95 2.55
C SER A 88 -15.20 -7.45 1.39
N GLY A 89 -14.56 -6.30 1.60
CA GLY A 89 -13.61 -5.67 0.68
C GLY A 89 -13.17 -4.33 1.24
N GLY A 90 -12.31 -3.65 0.50
CA GLY A 90 -11.87 -2.30 0.85
C GLY A 90 -11.77 -1.39 -0.37
N ILE A 91 -11.85 -0.08 -0.14
CA ILE A 91 -11.59 0.95 -1.13
C ILE A 91 -10.60 1.93 -0.52
N MET A 92 -9.37 1.92 -1.01
CA MET A 92 -8.35 2.90 -0.67
C MET A 92 -8.41 4.08 -1.65
N ILE A 93 -8.61 5.28 -1.14
CA ILE A 93 -8.63 6.51 -1.96
C ILE A 93 -7.22 7.09 -1.99
N THR A 94 -6.57 6.97 -3.13
CA THR A 94 -5.19 7.39 -3.32
C THR A 94 -4.80 7.38 -4.80
N ALA A 95 -3.80 8.18 -5.17
CA ALA A 95 -3.04 8.00 -6.40
C ALA A 95 -1.56 7.62 -6.16
N SER A 96 -1.23 7.07 -4.97
CA SER A 96 0.11 6.59 -4.60
C SER A 96 1.18 7.65 -4.88
N HIS A 97 2.14 7.34 -5.74
CA HIS A 97 3.25 8.21 -6.14
C HIS A 97 2.92 9.31 -7.16
N ASN A 98 1.68 9.44 -7.64
CA ASN A 98 1.33 10.48 -8.63
C ASN A 98 1.42 11.90 -8.01
N PRO A 99 1.58 12.96 -8.84
CA PRO A 99 1.57 14.35 -8.38
C PRO A 99 0.31 14.76 -7.58
N PRO A 100 0.35 15.86 -6.80
CA PRO A 100 -0.75 16.29 -5.91
C PRO A 100 -2.14 16.36 -6.53
N GLN A 101 -2.24 16.84 -7.77
CA GLN A 101 -3.52 17.03 -8.45
C GLN A 101 -4.24 15.72 -8.81
N TYR A 102 -3.55 14.59 -8.75
CA TYR A 102 -4.15 13.28 -8.99
C TYR A 102 -4.84 12.74 -7.74
N ASN A 103 -5.91 11.98 -7.94
CA ASN A 103 -6.41 11.04 -6.93
C ASN A 103 -6.95 9.79 -7.63
N GLY A 104 -7.45 8.82 -6.87
CA GLY A 104 -7.85 7.53 -7.40
C GLY A 104 -8.54 6.65 -6.39
N ILE A 105 -8.91 5.45 -6.84
CA ILE A 105 -9.46 4.38 -6.01
C ILE A 105 -8.75 3.07 -6.31
N LYS A 106 -8.30 2.39 -5.26
CA LYS A 106 -7.75 1.03 -5.29
C LYS A 106 -8.70 0.09 -4.52
N PRO A 107 -9.50 -0.73 -5.20
CA PRO A 107 -10.32 -1.74 -4.54
C PRO A 107 -9.50 -2.95 -4.11
N ALA A 108 -9.68 -3.38 -2.86
CA ALA A 108 -9.13 -4.59 -2.29
C ALA A 108 -10.25 -5.63 -2.08
N ALA A 109 -9.97 -6.89 -2.38
CA ALA A 109 -10.87 -8.00 -2.09
C ALA A 109 -10.83 -8.38 -0.60
N SER A 110 -11.73 -9.27 -0.17
CA SER A 110 -11.83 -9.73 1.22
C SER A 110 -10.57 -10.43 1.75
N ASP A 111 -9.68 -10.89 0.87
CA ASP A 111 -8.37 -11.44 1.24
C ASP A 111 -7.32 -10.37 1.59
N GLY A 112 -7.68 -9.09 1.48
CA GLY A 112 -6.79 -7.95 1.75
C GLY A 112 -5.75 -7.73 0.67
N VAL A 113 -6.04 -8.14 -0.57
CA VAL A 113 -5.20 -7.93 -1.75
C VAL A 113 -5.98 -7.15 -2.80
N GLU A 114 -5.32 -6.31 -3.61
CA GLU A 114 -5.96 -5.60 -4.72
C GLU A 114 -6.74 -6.58 -5.62
N ILE A 115 -7.97 -6.26 -6.02
CA ILE A 115 -8.80 -7.16 -6.85
C ILE A 115 -8.08 -7.68 -8.10
N SER A 116 -8.48 -8.84 -8.62
CA SER A 116 -7.83 -9.43 -9.79
C SER A 116 -8.13 -8.63 -11.07
N ARG A 117 -7.33 -8.84 -12.12
CA ARG A 117 -7.60 -8.25 -13.45
C ARG A 117 -8.93 -8.74 -14.03
N GLU A 118 -9.31 -9.96 -13.71
CA GLU A 118 -10.59 -10.54 -14.08
C GLU A 118 -11.74 -9.79 -13.40
N ASP A 119 -11.60 -9.48 -12.12
CA ASP A 119 -12.60 -8.73 -11.35
C ASP A 119 -12.70 -7.27 -11.79
N GLU A 120 -11.58 -6.63 -12.13
CA GLU A 120 -11.57 -5.28 -12.73
C GLU A 120 -12.46 -5.24 -13.98
N LEU A 121 -12.40 -6.26 -14.86
CA LEU A 121 -13.24 -6.33 -16.06
C LEU A 121 -14.72 -6.51 -15.72
N ILE A 122 -15.05 -7.23 -14.65
CA ILE A 122 -16.44 -7.39 -14.19
C ILE A 122 -16.98 -6.04 -13.71
N ILE A 123 -16.21 -5.31 -12.90
CA ILE A 123 -16.59 -3.99 -12.39
C ILE A 123 -16.78 -3.00 -13.52
N GLU A 124 -15.89 -3.00 -14.52
CA GLU A 124 -16.05 -2.13 -15.68
C GLU A 124 -17.26 -2.48 -16.54
N ASP A 125 -17.59 -3.78 -16.68
CA ASP A 125 -18.79 -4.20 -17.39
C ASP A 125 -20.05 -3.67 -16.69
N ILE A 126 -20.10 -3.78 -15.35
CA ILE A 126 -21.17 -3.20 -14.53
C ILE A 126 -21.26 -1.68 -14.75
N TYR A 127 -20.12 -0.99 -14.72
CA TYR A 127 -20.05 0.46 -14.92
C TYR A 127 -20.57 0.88 -16.31
N LEU A 128 -20.06 0.23 -17.36
CA LEU A 128 -20.38 0.59 -18.75
C LEU A 128 -21.83 0.28 -19.11
N LYS A 129 -22.38 -0.83 -18.61
CA LYS A 129 -23.78 -1.22 -18.85
C LYS A 129 -24.76 -0.57 -17.87
N LYS A 130 -24.26 0.10 -16.83
CA LYS A 130 -25.07 0.66 -15.73
C LYS A 130 -25.94 -0.39 -15.04
N THR A 131 -25.44 -1.63 -14.92
CA THR A 131 -26.15 -2.77 -14.31
C THR A 131 -25.85 -2.87 -12.82
N TRP A 132 -25.88 -1.74 -12.12
CA TRP A 132 -25.69 -1.66 -10.68
C TRP A 132 -27.02 -1.74 -9.93
N ILE A 133 -26.94 -2.02 -8.64
CA ILE A 133 -28.10 -2.01 -7.73
C ILE A 133 -28.76 -0.62 -7.78
N THR A 134 -30.09 -0.58 -7.93
CA THR A 134 -30.87 0.68 -7.99
C THR A 134 -31.97 0.77 -6.94
N ASN A 135 -32.46 -0.36 -6.44
CA ASN A 135 -33.55 -0.44 -5.47
C ASN A 135 -33.19 -1.44 -4.36
N PRO A 136 -32.34 -1.06 -3.39
CA PRO A 136 -32.04 -1.95 -2.27
C PRO A 136 -33.25 -2.07 -1.33
N GLU A 137 -33.36 -3.19 -0.61
CA GLU A 137 -34.43 -3.40 0.37
C GLU A 137 -34.30 -2.46 1.59
N LYS A 138 -33.07 -2.05 1.90
CA LYS A 138 -32.73 -1.13 2.99
C LYS A 138 -31.57 -0.25 2.57
N TRP A 139 -31.43 0.90 3.21
CA TRP A 139 -30.25 1.76 3.05
C TRP A 139 -29.10 1.24 3.90
N GLY A 140 -27.88 1.37 3.38
CA GLY A 140 -26.66 1.04 4.13
C GLY A 140 -26.34 2.12 5.18
N VAL A 141 -25.45 1.78 6.10
CA VAL A 141 -24.96 2.70 7.12
C VAL A 141 -23.45 2.88 7.06
N THR A 142 -22.99 4.07 7.46
CA THR A 142 -21.56 4.37 7.62
C THR A 142 -21.17 4.33 9.09
N GLY A 143 -20.20 3.48 9.43
CA GLY A 143 -19.55 3.45 10.75
C GLY A 143 -18.11 3.96 10.72
N GLU A 144 -17.46 3.91 11.88
CA GLU A 144 -16.04 4.23 12.06
C GLU A 144 -15.24 2.95 12.32
N GLU A 145 -14.03 2.87 11.79
CA GLU A 145 -13.06 1.80 12.11
C GLU A 145 -11.79 2.40 12.73
N THR A 146 -11.70 2.34 14.04
CA THR A 146 -10.60 2.93 14.80
C THR A 146 -9.45 1.95 15.08
N ARG A 147 -9.60 0.67 14.75
CA ARG A 147 -8.63 -0.39 15.08
C ARG A 147 -7.61 -0.67 13.98
N ALA A 148 -7.76 -0.08 12.79
CA ALA A 148 -6.97 -0.44 11.61
C ALA A 148 -5.46 -0.32 11.84
N ILE A 149 -4.99 0.83 12.35
CA ILE A 149 -3.56 1.08 12.60
C ILE A 149 -3.02 0.14 13.68
N GLU A 150 -3.72 -0.02 14.81
CA GLU A 150 -3.29 -0.91 15.88
C GLU A 150 -3.18 -2.37 15.40
N THR A 151 -4.18 -2.82 14.63
CA THR A 151 -4.21 -4.16 14.03
C THR A 151 -3.02 -4.37 13.10
N TYR A 152 -2.75 -3.40 12.23
CA TYR A 152 -1.64 -3.42 11.28
C TYR A 152 -0.28 -3.44 12.00
N LEU A 153 -0.03 -2.53 12.94
CA LEU A 153 1.23 -2.47 13.69
C LEU A 153 1.46 -3.74 14.52
N THR A 154 0.42 -4.27 15.17
CA THR A 154 0.50 -5.56 15.88
C THR A 154 0.85 -6.70 14.93
N GLY A 155 0.25 -6.67 13.73
CA GLY A 155 0.55 -7.59 12.65
C GLY A 155 2.03 -7.55 12.26
N ILE A 156 2.61 -6.37 12.03
CA ILE A 156 4.04 -6.22 11.69
C ILE A 156 4.92 -6.73 12.83
N VAL A 157 4.66 -6.29 14.06
CA VAL A 157 5.46 -6.66 15.25
C VAL A 157 5.47 -8.17 15.45
N SER A 158 4.37 -8.87 15.14
CA SER A 158 4.30 -10.33 15.22
C SER A 158 5.25 -11.07 14.25
N GLN A 159 5.78 -10.40 13.23
CA GLN A 159 6.65 -10.99 12.21
C GLN A 159 8.15 -10.83 12.50
N ILE A 160 8.51 -10.09 13.54
CA ILE A 160 9.88 -9.71 13.86
C ILE A 160 10.28 -10.12 15.28
N ASP A 161 11.58 -10.19 15.52
CA ASP A 161 12.11 -10.27 16.88
C ASP A 161 12.30 -8.85 17.43
N SER A 162 11.23 -8.30 18.03
CA SER A 162 11.25 -6.91 18.52
C SER A 162 12.34 -6.72 19.59
N LYS A 163 12.57 -7.71 20.46
CA LYS A 163 13.58 -7.64 21.53
C LYS A 163 14.99 -7.55 20.98
N LEU A 164 15.28 -8.28 19.89
CA LEU A 164 16.56 -8.17 19.21
C LEU A 164 16.78 -6.76 18.65
N ILE A 165 15.76 -6.15 18.05
CA ILE A 165 15.83 -4.79 17.50
C ILE A 165 16.00 -3.76 18.64
N GLU A 166 15.18 -3.86 19.69
CA GLU A 166 15.27 -3.01 20.89
C GLU A 166 16.69 -3.02 21.48
N SER A 167 17.33 -4.20 21.53
CA SER A 167 18.70 -4.35 22.06
C SER A 167 19.77 -3.59 21.28
N LYS A 168 19.50 -3.22 20.02
CA LYS A 168 20.40 -2.41 19.19
C LYS A 168 20.17 -0.92 19.36
N SER A 169 18.96 -0.52 19.76
CA SER A 169 18.59 0.89 19.97
C SER A 169 18.93 1.76 18.76
N PHE A 170 18.56 1.28 17.57
CA PHE A 170 18.88 1.95 16.30
C PHE A 170 18.39 3.39 16.28
N LYS A 171 19.19 4.27 15.67
CA LYS A 171 18.80 5.61 15.30
C LYS A 171 18.45 5.63 13.82
N VAL A 172 17.19 5.91 13.51
CA VAL A 172 16.64 5.83 12.15
C VAL A 172 16.11 7.19 11.73
N VAL A 173 16.40 7.61 10.50
CA VAL A 173 15.75 8.79 9.89
C VAL A 173 14.55 8.32 9.08
N LEU A 174 13.37 8.90 9.32
CA LEU A 174 12.15 8.61 8.58
C LEU A 174 11.76 9.83 7.75
N ASP A 175 11.93 9.74 6.42
CA ASP A 175 11.33 10.67 5.47
C ASP A 175 9.93 10.20 5.10
N LEU A 176 8.95 10.78 5.79
CA LEU A 176 7.55 10.40 5.69
C LEU A 176 6.87 11.01 4.45
N GLY A 177 7.59 11.82 3.68
CA GLY A 177 7.15 12.35 2.39
C GLY A 177 5.87 13.18 2.42
N ASN A 178 5.46 13.70 3.58
CA ASN A 178 4.15 14.31 3.81
C ASN A 178 2.94 13.37 3.58
N GLY A 179 3.19 12.06 3.52
CA GLY A 179 2.24 11.02 3.15
C GLY A 179 1.69 10.19 4.32
N ALA A 180 0.98 9.13 3.99
CA ALA A 180 0.17 8.36 4.93
C ALA A 180 0.98 7.65 6.04
N GLN A 181 2.28 7.38 5.83
CA GLN A 181 3.12 6.71 6.84
C GLN A 181 3.34 7.55 8.11
N ILE A 182 3.02 8.85 8.10
CA ILE A 182 3.06 9.71 9.30
C ILE A 182 2.23 9.12 10.45
N VAL A 183 1.10 8.46 10.16
CA VAL A 183 0.22 7.92 11.20
C VAL A 183 0.65 6.54 11.75
N SER A 184 1.70 5.92 11.19
CA SER A 184 2.07 4.54 11.54
C SER A 184 3.57 4.29 11.71
N ALA A 185 4.44 4.75 10.80
CA ALA A 185 5.88 4.47 10.87
C ALA A 185 6.58 5.02 12.14
N PRO A 186 6.28 6.25 12.62
CA PRO A 186 6.81 6.72 13.90
C PRO A 186 6.35 5.85 15.08
N ASN A 187 5.07 5.48 15.11
CA ASN A 187 4.49 4.65 16.16
C ASN A 187 5.11 3.24 16.16
N PHE A 188 5.33 2.65 14.98
CA PHE A 188 6.06 1.38 14.84
C PHE A 188 7.46 1.48 15.44
N CYS A 189 8.20 2.53 15.11
CA CYS A 189 9.55 2.75 15.62
C CYS A 189 9.57 2.95 17.14
N GLU A 190 8.55 3.61 17.71
CA GLU A 190 8.39 3.75 19.16
C GLU A 190 8.15 2.39 19.83
N ILE A 191 7.26 1.56 19.28
CA ILE A 191 6.95 0.22 19.81
C ILE A 191 8.23 -0.65 19.91
N ILE A 192 9.11 -0.59 18.92
CA ILE A 192 10.38 -1.35 18.88
C ILE A 192 11.58 -0.57 19.46
N LYS A 193 11.34 0.57 20.10
CA LYS A 193 12.33 1.42 20.79
C LYS A 193 13.49 1.90 19.91
N CYS A 194 13.20 2.22 18.64
CA CYS A 194 14.11 2.95 17.78
C CYS A 194 14.10 4.45 18.15
N LYS A 195 15.25 5.10 18.07
CA LYS A 195 15.35 6.56 18.12
C LYS A 195 15.07 7.10 16.72
N THR A 196 14.07 7.95 16.58
CA THR A 196 13.68 8.47 15.27
C THR A 196 14.06 9.93 15.09
N ILE A 197 14.42 10.29 13.86
CA ILE A 197 14.48 11.66 13.38
C ILE A 197 13.53 11.73 12.20
N LEU A 198 12.53 12.59 12.27
CA LEU A 198 11.49 12.67 11.26
C LEU A 198 11.81 13.79 10.27
N VAL A 199 11.47 13.53 9.01
CA VAL A 199 11.58 14.45 7.88
C VAL A 199 10.24 14.43 7.15
N ASN A 200 9.75 15.59 6.71
CA ASN A 200 8.46 15.74 6.04
C ASN A 200 7.29 15.15 6.88
N GLU A 201 7.27 15.46 8.18
CA GLU A 201 6.43 14.82 9.21
C GLU A 201 4.98 15.34 9.32
N THR A 202 4.62 16.32 8.50
CA THR A 202 3.25 16.87 8.46
C THR A 202 2.51 16.33 7.25
N ILE A 203 1.30 15.79 7.46
CA ILE A 203 0.41 15.38 6.36
C ILE A 203 0.09 16.61 5.53
N ASP A 204 0.47 16.58 4.26
CA ASP A 204 0.20 17.64 3.30
C ASP A 204 0.09 17.03 1.90
N GLY A 205 -1.13 17.06 1.36
CA GLY A 205 -1.46 16.51 0.04
C GLY A 205 -0.77 17.20 -1.13
N MET A 206 -0.09 18.35 -0.90
CA MET A 206 0.76 19.01 -1.89
C MET A 206 2.18 18.42 -1.94
N PHE A 207 2.53 17.54 -1.00
CA PHE A 207 3.83 16.88 -0.90
C PHE A 207 5.03 17.86 -1.00
N PRO A 208 5.05 18.97 -0.23
CA PRO A 208 5.97 20.08 -0.43
C PRO A 208 7.44 19.73 -0.22
N GLY A 209 7.75 18.67 0.53
CA GLY A 209 9.13 18.28 0.83
C GLY A 209 9.92 17.81 -0.41
N ARG A 210 9.34 16.86 -1.17
CA ARG A 210 10.04 16.23 -2.31
C ARG A 210 9.12 15.64 -3.39
N GLY A 211 7.81 15.87 -3.30
CA GLY A 211 6.80 15.11 -4.04
C GLY A 211 6.50 13.75 -3.40
N SER A 212 5.47 13.09 -3.91
CA SER A 212 4.93 11.83 -3.36
C SER A 212 5.78 10.59 -3.66
N GLU A 213 6.60 10.59 -4.71
CA GLU A 213 7.45 9.44 -5.05
C GLU A 213 8.85 9.56 -4.43
N PRO A 214 9.36 8.56 -3.69
CA PRO A 214 10.75 8.53 -3.24
C PRO A 214 11.64 8.05 -4.38
N THR A 215 12.44 8.94 -4.95
CA THR A 215 13.43 8.61 -5.99
C THR A 215 14.83 8.98 -5.50
N PRO A 216 15.89 8.29 -5.93
CA PRO A 216 17.25 8.66 -5.52
C PRO A 216 17.60 10.14 -5.74
N GLN A 217 16.97 10.79 -6.73
CA GLN A 217 17.18 12.19 -7.09
C GLN A 217 16.55 13.17 -6.09
N ASN A 218 15.48 12.79 -5.39
CA ASN A 218 14.75 13.70 -4.49
C ASN A 218 14.92 13.38 -3.00
N LEU A 219 15.85 12.48 -2.65
CA LEU A 219 16.14 12.05 -1.28
C LEU A 219 17.43 12.68 -0.69
N SER A 220 17.84 13.85 -1.19
CA SER A 220 19.02 14.55 -0.69
C SER A 220 18.87 14.98 0.78
N ILE A 221 17.67 15.38 1.20
CA ILE A 221 17.37 15.73 2.60
C ILE A 221 17.55 14.51 3.50
N LEU A 222 16.96 13.36 3.16
CA LEU A 222 17.13 12.11 3.89
C LEU A 222 18.61 11.74 4.04
N SER A 223 19.35 11.70 2.93
CA SER A 223 20.79 11.39 2.90
C SER A 223 21.59 12.32 3.82
N LYS A 224 21.37 13.63 3.71
CA LYS A 224 22.03 14.63 4.55
C LYS A 224 21.69 14.45 6.03
N THR A 225 20.42 14.26 6.37
CA THR A 225 19.96 14.08 7.75
C THR A 225 20.57 12.83 8.38
N VAL A 226 20.72 11.73 7.63
CA VAL A 226 21.40 10.50 8.11
C VAL A 226 22.84 10.80 8.50
N ILE A 227 23.61 11.46 7.62
CA ILE A 227 25.02 11.78 7.85
C ILE A 227 25.18 12.75 9.02
N GLU A 228 24.44 13.86 9.03
CA GLU A 228 24.56 14.92 10.04
C GLU A 228 24.25 14.42 11.44
N ASN A 229 23.31 13.48 11.56
CA ASN A 229 22.87 12.95 12.85
C ASN A 229 23.55 11.64 13.23
N LYS A 230 24.44 11.10 12.38
CA LYS A 230 25.06 9.77 12.55
C LYS A 230 23.98 8.74 12.87
N ALA A 231 22.98 8.67 12.00
CA ALA A 231 21.94 7.65 12.06
C ALA A 231 22.47 6.34 11.46
N ASP A 232 21.92 5.22 11.92
CA ASP A 232 22.33 3.89 11.45
C ASP A 232 21.83 3.62 10.02
N PHE A 233 20.68 4.21 9.66
CA PHE A 233 20.14 4.22 8.30
C PHE A 233 18.94 5.19 8.22
N GLY A 234 18.44 5.41 7.00
CA GLY A 234 17.23 6.16 6.74
C GLY A 234 16.23 5.38 5.88
N ILE A 235 14.94 5.73 5.97
CA ILE A 235 13.84 5.17 5.17
C ILE A 235 13.02 6.33 4.61
N ALA A 236 12.66 6.25 3.33
CA ALA A 236 11.70 7.14 2.69
C ALA A 236 10.49 6.37 2.16
N PHE A 237 9.30 6.91 2.37
CA PHE A 237 8.04 6.31 1.92
C PHE A 237 7.40 7.08 0.77
N ASP A 238 6.51 6.44 0.00
CA ASP A 238 5.67 7.13 -0.96
C ASP A 238 4.35 7.63 -0.35
N GLY A 239 3.54 8.33 -1.16
CA GLY A 239 2.37 9.08 -0.68
C GLY A 239 1.37 8.25 0.13
N ASP A 240 1.13 7.00 -0.26
CA ASP A 240 0.23 6.07 0.43
C ASP A 240 0.94 4.96 1.21
N GLY A 241 2.27 5.00 1.25
CA GLY A 241 3.06 4.17 2.16
C GLY A 241 3.25 2.73 1.73
N ASP A 242 2.99 2.40 0.46
CA ASP A 242 3.16 1.04 -0.06
C ASP A 242 4.59 0.76 -0.56
N ARG A 243 5.45 1.78 -0.62
CA ARG A 243 6.88 1.65 -0.98
C ARG A 243 7.79 2.18 0.10
N SER A 244 8.98 1.58 0.18
CA SER A 244 10.09 2.12 0.95
C SER A 244 11.42 2.10 0.19
N ILE A 245 12.17 3.18 0.36
CA ILE A 245 13.53 3.37 -0.18
C ILE A 245 14.47 3.61 1.00
N PHE A 246 15.59 2.88 1.01
CA PHE A 246 16.54 2.90 2.12
C PHE A 246 17.75 3.78 1.81
N CYS A 247 18.31 4.35 2.87
CA CYS A 247 19.55 5.13 2.87
C CYS A 247 20.51 4.50 3.88
N ASP A 248 21.74 4.16 3.49
CA ASP A 248 22.73 3.63 4.43
C ASP A 248 23.33 4.71 5.34
N ASP A 249 24.15 4.31 6.31
CA ASP A 249 24.82 5.18 7.29
C ASP A 249 25.83 6.17 6.67
N LEU A 250 26.22 5.94 5.41
CA LEU A 250 27.07 6.83 4.63
C LEU A 250 26.26 7.81 3.76
N GLY A 251 24.93 7.76 3.84
CA GLY A 251 24.01 8.60 3.08
C GLY A 251 23.75 8.11 1.65
N ASN A 252 24.12 6.87 1.29
CA ASN A 252 23.85 6.35 -0.05
C ASN A 252 22.42 5.81 -0.15
N ILE A 253 21.70 6.27 -1.16
CA ILE A 253 20.37 5.75 -1.46
C ILE A 253 20.45 4.39 -2.16
N LEU A 254 19.73 3.42 -1.61
CA LEU A 254 19.55 2.09 -2.17
C LEU A 254 18.29 2.08 -3.04
N THR A 255 18.40 1.65 -4.30
CA THR A 255 17.23 1.40 -5.14
C THR A 255 16.39 0.25 -4.55
N GLY A 256 15.10 0.19 -4.89
CA GLY A 256 14.20 -0.85 -4.38
C GLY A 256 14.68 -2.28 -4.66
N ASP A 257 15.25 -2.52 -5.86
CA ASP A 257 15.91 -3.79 -6.16
C ASP A 257 17.04 -4.14 -5.17
N LYS A 258 17.85 -3.16 -4.75
CA LYS A 258 18.98 -3.43 -3.83
C LYS A 258 18.49 -3.77 -2.43
N SER A 259 17.51 -3.03 -1.90
CA SER A 259 16.91 -3.34 -0.61
C SER A 259 16.19 -4.69 -0.65
N ALA A 260 15.46 -4.98 -1.73
CA ALA A 260 14.79 -6.26 -1.92
C ALA A 260 15.77 -7.45 -1.88
N LEU A 261 16.94 -7.35 -2.51
CA LEU A 261 17.96 -8.42 -2.46
C LEU A 261 18.43 -8.73 -1.02
N ILE A 262 18.60 -7.69 -0.18
CA ILE A 262 18.97 -7.84 1.22
C ILE A 262 17.84 -8.54 2.00
N LEU A 263 16.60 -8.10 1.81
CA LEU A 263 15.42 -8.66 2.46
C LEU A 263 15.17 -10.12 2.05
N ILE A 264 15.30 -10.44 0.76
CA ILE A 264 15.19 -11.81 0.23
C ILE A 264 16.22 -12.71 0.90
N GLN A 265 17.48 -12.28 0.95
CA GLN A 265 18.53 -13.07 1.59
C GLN A 265 18.21 -13.31 3.08
N HIS A 266 17.74 -12.30 3.81
CA HIS A 266 17.35 -12.44 5.21
C HIS A 266 16.23 -13.46 5.40
N ILE A 267 15.16 -13.35 4.60
CA ILE A 267 13.97 -14.20 4.73
C ILE A 267 14.27 -15.63 4.30
N LEU A 268 14.96 -15.83 3.17
CA LEU A 268 15.30 -17.17 2.67
C LEU A 268 16.31 -17.91 3.55
N ASN A 269 17.19 -17.20 4.25
CA ASN A 269 18.08 -17.81 5.23
C ASN A 269 17.32 -18.52 6.35
N LYS A 270 16.14 -18.02 6.73
CA LYS A 270 15.24 -18.65 7.72
C LYS A 270 14.21 -19.59 7.08
N ASN A 271 13.94 -19.44 5.79
CA ASN A 271 12.87 -20.14 5.06
C ASN A 271 13.39 -20.64 3.69
N PRO A 272 14.32 -21.61 3.64
CA PRO A 272 14.82 -22.15 2.38
C PRO A 272 13.69 -22.89 1.62
N ASN A 273 13.88 -23.10 0.31
CA ASN A 273 12.88 -23.70 -0.59
C ASN A 273 11.59 -22.88 -0.80
N SER A 274 11.61 -21.59 -0.48
CA SER A 274 10.46 -20.71 -0.67
C SER A 274 10.34 -20.22 -2.11
N LEU A 275 9.18 -19.65 -2.45
CA LEU A 275 8.96 -18.97 -3.73
C LEU A 275 9.11 -17.45 -3.56
N VAL A 276 9.78 -16.84 -4.54
CA VAL A 276 9.90 -15.40 -4.74
C VAL A 276 9.14 -15.03 -6.01
N VAL A 277 8.31 -14.00 -5.99
CA VAL A 277 7.60 -13.48 -7.16
C VAL A 277 8.06 -12.07 -7.45
N THR A 278 8.39 -11.74 -8.68
CA THR A 278 8.82 -10.37 -9.04
C THR A 278 8.57 -10.07 -10.51
N CYS A 279 8.58 -8.81 -10.89
CA CYS A 279 8.38 -8.37 -12.26
C CYS A 279 9.58 -8.73 -13.17
N LEU A 280 9.34 -8.76 -14.50
CA LEU A 280 10.36 -9.02 -15.52
C LEU A 280 11.50 -7.97 -15.56
N ASN A 281 11.23 -6.75 -15.09
CA ASN A 281 12.17 -5.62 -15.09
C ASN A 281 13.06 -5.55 -13.83
N SER A 282 12.83 -6.40 -12.82
CA SER A 282 13.65 -6.46 -11.61
C SER A 282 14.97 -7.22 -11.86
N SER A 283 16.03 -6.88 -11.15
CA SER A 283 17.38 -7.45 -11.32
C SER A 283 17.44 -9.00 -11.40
N SER A 284 18.32 -9.53 -12.26
CA SER A 284 18.65 -10.97 -12.35
C SER A 284 19.49 -11.50 -11.17
N ASN A 285 19.95 -10.62 -10.28
CA ASN A 285 20.59 -11.02 -9.03
C ASN A 285 19.63 -11.77 -8.10
N THR A 286 18.33 -11.60 -8.30
CA THR A 286 17.26 -12.29 -7.55
C THR A 286 17.39 -13.80 -7.65
N GLU A 287 17.60 -14.34 -8.85
CA GLU A 287 17.80 -15.77 -9.10
C GLU A 287 19.08 -16.28 -8.44
N LEU A 288 20.15 -15.47 -8.45
CA LEU A 288 21.42 -15.84 -7.82
C LEU A 288 21.29 -15.97 -6.31
N ILE A 289 20.54 -15.08 -5.65
CA ILE A 289 20.26 -15.18 -4.21
C ILE A 289 19.33 -16.35 -3.93
N ALA A 290 18.21 -16.47 -4.65
CA ALA A 290 17.23 -17.54 -4.44
C ALA A 290 17.86 -18.94 -4.56
N LYS A 291 18.74 -19.14 -5.56
CA LYS A 291 19.45 -20.41 -5.79
C LYS A 291 20.31 -20.84 -4.60
N LYS A 292 20.91 -19.90 -3.86
CA LYS A 292 21.72 -20.22 -2.66
C LYS A 292 20.90 -20.91 -1.56
N TYR A 293 19.59 -20.70 -1.54
CA TYR A 293 18.66 -21.25 -0.55
C TYR A 293 17.67 -22.27 -1.16
N ASN A 294 18.04 -22.87 -2.30
CA ASN A 294 17.20 -23.80 -3.06
C ASN A 294 15.77 -23.28 -3.34
N SER A 295 15.64 -21.95 -3.42
CA SER A 295 14.38 -21.24 -3.64
C SER A 295 14.22 -20.90 -5.12
N LYS A 296 12.97 -20.70 -5.56
CA LYS A 296 12.66 -20.42 -6.97
C LYS A 296 12.07 -19.02 -7.12
N VAL A 297 12.34 -18.42 -8.29
CA VAL A 297 11.79 -17.12 -8.68
C VAL A 297 10.74 -17.33 -9.77
N ILE A 298 9.59 -16.70 -9.61
CA ILE A 298 8.53 -16.61 -10.62
C ILE A 298 8.52 -15.18 -11.14
N ARG A 299 8.65 -15.01 -12.45
CA ARG A 299 8.58 -13.71 -13.10
C ARG A 299 7.15 -13.42 -13.59
N THR A 300 6.66 -12.21 -13.32
CA THR A 300 5.37 -11.71 -13.80
C THR A 300 5.55 -10.52 -14.75
N LYS A 301 4.47 -10.12 -15.42
CA LYS A 301 4.42 -8.80 -16.07
C LYS A 301 4.60 -7.70 -15.01
N VAL A 302 4.96 -6.50 -15.48
CA VAL A 302 5.10 -5.32 -14.62
C VAL A 302 3.74 -4.94 -14.02
N GLY A 303 3.69 -4.71 -12.71
CA GLY A 303 2.53 -4.25 -11.97
C GLY A 303 2.32 -5.02 -10.67
N SER A 304 2.13 -4.29 -9.56
CA SER A 304 1.91 -4.84 -8.22
C SER A 304 0.80 -5.88 -8.17
N VAL A 305 -0.36 -5.62 -8.77
CA VAL A 305 -1.50 -6.56 -8.79
C VAL A 305 -1.12 -7.93 -9.39
N GLU A 306 -0.27 -7.95 -10.42
CA GLU A 306 0.22 -9.19 -11.03
C GLU A 306 1.08 -9.99 -10.05
N VAL A 307 1.97 -9.30 -9.32
CA VAL A 307 2.83 -9.92 -8.30
C VAL A 307 1.98 -10.41 -7.13
N SER A 308 1.12 -9.55 -6.56
CA SER A 308 0.23 -9.87 -5.44
C SER A 308 -0.65 -11.09 -5.74
N ARG A 309 -1.37 -11.08 -6.88
CA ARG A 309 -2.26 -12.17 -7.28
C ARG A 309 -1.49 -13.45 -7.65
N LYS A 310 -0.27 -13.33 -8.16
CA LYS A 310 0.61 -14.49 -8.36
C LYS A 310 1.09 -15.05 -7.02
N MET A 311 1.41 -14.22 -6.04
CA MET A 311 1.77 -14.68 -4.68
C MET A 311 0.63 -15.45 -4.04
N VAL A 312 -0.60 -14.95 -4.10
CA VAL A 312 -1.78 -15.63 -3.55
C VAL A 312 -1.95 -17.01 -4.19
N SER A 313 -2.00 -17.07 -5.54
CA SER A 313 -2.23 -18.33 -6.25
C SER A 313 -1.11 -19.37 -6.12
N THR A 314 0.10 -18.95 -5.76
CA THR A 314 1.27 -19.84 -5.60
C THR A 314 1.71 -20.03 -4.15
N ASN A 315 1.01 -19.39 -3.21
CA ASN A 315 1.40 -19.32 -1.80
C ASN A 315 2.87 -18.87 -1.62
N ALA A 316 3.29 -17.86 -2.38
CA ALA A 316 4.67 -17.38 -2.33
C ALA A 316 4.96 -16.60 -1.06
N LEU A 317 6.19 -16.76 -0.55
CA LEU A 317 6.60 -16.12 0.70
C LEU A 317 7.04 -14.67 0.48
N ILE A 318 7.65 -14.39 -0.68
CA ILE A 318 8.25 -13.09 -0.97
C ILE A 318 7.72 -12.60 -2.32
N GLY A 319 7.35 -11.33 -2.36
CA GLY A 319 7.13 -10.58 -3.59
C GLY A 319 7.85 -9.24 -3.53
N PHE A 320 8.17 -8.66 -4.68
CA PHE A 320 8.63 -7.27 -4.74
C PHE A 320 8.51 -6.67 -6.16
N GLU A 321 8.60 -5.35 -6.22
CA GLU A 321 8.85 -4.56 -7.43
C GLU A 321 10.15 -3.75 -7.24
N GLU A 322 10.83 -3.40 -8.34
CA GLU A 322 12.14 -2.70 -8.31
C GLU A 322 12.07 -1.27 -7.73
N ASN A 323 10.86 -0.74 -7.60
CA ASN A 323 10.55 0.62 -7.16
C ASN A 323 10.47 0.80 -5.63
N GLY A 324 10.77 -0.24 -4.86
CA GLY A 324 10.77 -0.20 -3.38
C GLY A 324 9.52 -0.83 -2.74
N GLY A 325 8.60 -1.36 -3.54
CA GLY A 325 7.50 -2.16 -3.02
C GLY A 325 7.95 -3.58 -2.68
N PHE A 326 8.01 -3.92 -1.39
CA PHE A 326 8.32 -5.27 -0.92
C PHE A 326 7.06 -5.94 -0.32
N MET A 327 6.93 -7.26 -0.47
CA MET A 327 5.76 -8.01 -0.01
C MET A 327 6.22 -9.21 0.81
N PHE A 328 5.77 -9.31 2.06
CA PHE A 328 6.06 -10.44 2.93
C PHE A 328 4.81 -11.26 3.18
N GLY A 329 4.67 -12.38 2.45
CA GLY A 329 3.42 -13.14 2.37
C GLY A 329 2.91 -13.72 3.70
N LYS A 330 3.74 -13.82 4.75
CA LYS A 330 3.26 -14.19 6.10
C LYS A 330 2.46 -13.06 6.77
N HIS A 331 2.80 -11.80 6.46
CA HIS A 331 2.03 -10.64 6.89
C HIS A 331 0.85 -10.43 5.91
N ASN A 332 1.17 -10.03 4.68
CA ASN A 332 0.21 -9.87 3.60
C ASN A 332 0.87 -9.96 2.22
N GLN A 333 0.10 -10.29 1.19
CA GLN A 333 0.58 -10.42 -0.20
C GLN A 333 0.42 -9.12 -0.99
N VAL A 334 0.72 -7.98 -0.36
CA VAL A 334 0.66 -6.63 -0.94
C VAL A 334 1.96 -5.90 -0.63
N ARG A 335 2.21 -4.79 -1.31
CA ARG A 335 3.40 -3.98 -1.03
C ARG A 335 3.25 -3.27 0.31
N ASP A 336 4.29 -3.35 1.11
CA ASP A 336 4.31 -2.83 2.47
C ASP A 336 5.67 -2.17 2.76
N GLY A 337 5.64 -0.89 3.12
CA GLY A 337 6.83 -0.04 3.29
C GLY A 337 7.68 -0.39 4.49
#